data_AF-A0A7L2A4C1-F1
#
_entry.id   AF-A0A7L2A4C1-F1
#
_cell.length_a   1.000
_cell.length_b   1.000
_cell.length_c   1.000
_cell.angle_alpha   90.00
_cell.angle_beta   90.00
_cell.angle_gamma   90.00
#
_symmetry.space_group_name_H-M   'P 1'
#
loop_
_entity.id
_entity.type
_entity.pdbx_description
1 polymer ?
#
loop_
_entity_poly.entity_id
_entity_poly.type
_entity_poly.pdbx_seq_one_letter_code
_entity_poly.pdbx_strand_id
1 'polypeptide(L)'
;SAKHSIDCRLQKHWANPQEDFLCDIYSGGHLSRKELYAAIAELQIAGVETTANSLLWALYNLSRNPHVQQKLFQEIQRVLGAQKSPSAESLSDMPYLKACLKESMSCCFSIPCGARSWICGVILPLSLLQTVLMINSYALGCSEEYFRGWAEFRPERWLQRGSIHPFSHVPFGIGKRMCVGRRVAELQLHLALCWV
;
A
#
# COMPACT_ATOMS: atom_id res chain seq x y z
N SER A 1 23.88 2.62 11.70
CA SER A 1 23.94 2.42 10.23
C SER A 1 23.10 1.21 9.85
N ALA A 2 22.38 1.23 8.71
CA ALA A 2 21.56 0.11 8.25
C ALA A 2 22.38 -1.19 8.15
N LYS A 3 23.63 -1.12 7.68
CA LYS A 3 24.55 -2.27 7.60
C LYS A 3 24.77 -2.94 8.96
N HIS A 4 25.05 -2.14 9.99
CA HIS A 4 25.26 -2.64 11.34
C HIS A 4 24.01 -3.34 11.90
N SER A 5 22.81 -2.77 11.67
CA SER A 5 21.56 -3.39 12.09
C SER A 5 21.31 -4.74 11.40
N ILE A 6 21.65 -4.84 10.11
CA ILE A 6 21.54 -6.07 9.34
C ILE A 6 22.54 -7.11 9.87
N ASP A 7 23.79 -6.73 10.09
CA ASP A 7 24.83 -7.63 10.61
C ASP A 7 24.49 -8.17 12.01
N CYS A 8 24.02 -7.31 12.91
CA CYS A 8 23.57 -7.75 14.24
C CYS A 8 22.38 -8.70 14.15
N ARG A 9 21.45 -8.49 13.20
CA ARG A 9 20.28 -9.36 13.01
C ARG A 9 20.69 -10.74 12.47
N LEU A 10 21.59 -10.77 11.49
CA LEU A 10 22.17 -12.01 10.95
C LEU A 10 22.95 -12.79 12.03
N GLN A 11 23.70 -12.10 12.89
CA GLN A 11 24.40 -12.74 14.01
C GLN A 11 23.41 -13.31 15.05
N LYS A 12 22.37 -12.55 15.38
CA LYS A 12 21.38 -12.92 16.39
C LYS A 12 20.62 -14.20 16.04
N HIS A 13 20.24 -14.37 14.77
CA HIS A 13 19.45 -15.51 14.31
C HIS A 13 20.28 -16.55 13.53
N TRP A 14 21.62 -16.52 13.66
CA TRP A 14 22.51 -17.47 12.97
C TRP A 14 22.18 -18.93 13.27
N ALA A 15 21.82 -19.25 14.52
CA ALA A 15 21.51 -20.61 14.95
C ALA A 15 20.15 -21.12 14.43
N ASN A 16 19.16 -20.23 14.30
CA ASN A 16 17.80 -20.53 13.84
C ASN A 16 17.36 -19.54 12.76
N PRO A 17 17.87 -19.67 11.51
CA PRO A 17 17.59 -18.68 10.46
C PRO A 17 16.11 -18.55 10.10
N GLN A 18 15.31 -19.61 10.26
CA GLN A 18 13.88 -19.64 9.91
C GLN A 18 13.00 -18.74 10.80
N GLU A 19 13.51 -18.30 11.96
CA GLU A 19 12.78 -17.38 12.85
C GLU A 19 12.80 -15.92 12.34
N ASP A 20 13.67 -15.62 11.36
CA ASP A 20 13.81 -14.28 10.81
C ASP A 20 13.89 -14.30 9.29
N PHE A 21 12.94 -13.62 8.63
CA PHE A 21 12.84 -13.57 7.18
C PHE A 21 14.14 -13.15 6.45
N LEU A 22 14.94 -12.22 7.03
CA LEU A 22 16.19 -11.80 6.39
C LEU A 22 17.29 -12.86 6.53
N CYS A 23 17.32 -13.56 7.67
CA CYS A 23 18.27 -14.64 7.93
C CYS A 23 17.95 -15.88 7.09
N ASP A 24 16.67 -16.19 6.89
CA ASP A 24 16.20 -17.26 6.02
C ASP A 24 16.61 -17.02 4.55
N ILE A 25 16.36 -15.81 4.03
CA ILE A 25 16.78 -15.41 2.68
C ILE A 25 18.30 -15.52 2.50
N TYR A 26 19.07 -15.06 3.49
CA TYR A 26 20.53 -15.10 3.44
C TYR A 26 21.06 -16.54 3.51
N SER A 27 20.50 -17.37 4.39
CA SER A 27 20.94 -18.76 4.61
C SER A 27 20.54 -19.69 3.47
N GLY A 28 19.42 -19.41 2.79
CA GLY A 28 18.99 -20.09 1.57
C GLY A 28 19.88 -19.79 0.34
N GLY A 29 20.89 -18.93 0.47
CA GLY A 29 21.82 -18.59 -0.61
C GLY A 29 21.19 -17.78 -1.75
N HIS A 30 20.02 -17.19 -1.52
CA HIS A 30 19.29 -16.43 -2.54
C HIS A 30 19.87 -15.04 -2.80
N LEU A 31 20.52 -14.45 -1.80
CA LEU A 31 21.15 -13.13 -1.90
C LEU A 31 22.50 -13.12 -1.17
N SER A 32 23.49 -12.49 -1.78
CA SER A 32 24.74 -12.13 -1.10
C SER A 32 24.49 -11.05 -0.04
N ARG A 33 25.42 -10.91 0.91
CA ARG A 33 25.35 -9.87 1.94
C ARG A 33 25.27 -8.45 1.36
N LYS A 34 25.97 -8.21 0.24
CA LYS A 34 25.96 -6.92 -0.46
C LYS A 34 24.59 -6.63 -1.09
N GLU A 35 23.98 -7.64 -1.71
CA GLU A 35 22.63 -7.51 -2.27
C GLU A 35 21.58 -7.33 -1.17
N LEU A 36 21.73 -7.99 -0.03
CA LEU A 36 20.86 -7.80 1.13
C LEU A 36 20.90 -6.35 1.64
N TYR A 37 22.10 -5.76 1.76
CA TYR A 37 22.23 -4.36 2.15
C TYR A 37 21.55 -3.41 1.16
N ALA A 38 21.73 -3.65 -0.15
CA ALA A 38 21.12 -2.83 -1.19
C ALA A 38 19.59 -2.94 -1.15
N ALA A 39 19.05 -4.16 -1.13
CA ALA A 39 17.62 -4.41 -1.11
C ALA A 39 16.93 -3.80 0.12
N ILE A 40 17.51 -3.94 1.31
CA ILE A 40 16.94 -3.36 2.54
C ILE A 40 16.97 -1.83 2.51
N ALA A 41 18.07 -1.24 2.02
CA ALA A 41 18.16 0.22 1.87
C ALA A 41 17.09 0.74 0.89
N GLU A 42 16.91 0.07 -0.25
CA GLU A 42 15.86 0.42 -1.23
C GLU A 42 14.46 0.29 -0.63
N LEU A 43 14.17 -0.79 0.10
CA LEU A 43 12.88 -0.99 0.78
C LEU A 43 12.60 0.11 1.80
N GLN A 44 13.60 0.52 2.57
CA GLN A 44 13.45 1.58 3.57
C GLN A 44 13.18 2.94 2.91
N ILE A 45 13.97 3.30 1.89
CA ILE A 45 13.79 4.57 1.15
C ILE A 45 12.40 4.60 0.51
N ALA A 46 12.01 3.53 -0.18
CA ALA A 46 10.71 3.46 -0.85
C ALA A 46 9.53 3.46 0.13
N GLY A 47 9.67 2.83 1.29
CA GLY A 47 8.58 2.64 2.24
C GLY A 47 8.26 3.85 3.13
N VAL A 48 9.28 4.61 3.55
CA VAL A 48 9.10 5.66 4.56
C VAL A 48 8.27 6.84 4.04
N GLU A 49 8.71 7.47 2.96
CA GLU A 49 8.07 8.69 2.45
C GLU A 49 6.67 8.40 1.88
N THR A 50 6.53 7.30 1.13
CA THR A 50 5.26 6.93 0.50
C THR A 50 4.19 6.56 1.52
N THR A 51 4.55 5.85 2.60
CA THR A 51 3.61 5.48 3.67
C THR A 51 3.23 6.70 4.49
N ALA A 52 4.19 7.55 4.88
CA ALA A 52 3.91 8.77 5.62
C ALA A 52 2.99 9.73 4.84
N ASN A 53 3.25 9.92 3.54
CA ASN A 53 2.40 10.75 2.69
C ASN A 53 0.99 10.15 2.53
N SER A 54 0.87 8.83 2.44
CA SER A 54 -0.43 8.15 2.36
C SER A 54 -1.24 8.33 3.66
N LEU A 55 -0.58 8.29 4.82
CA LEU A 55 -1.22 8.57 6.10
C LEU A 55 -1.67 10.04 6.20
N LEU A 56 -0.81 10.98 5.78
CA LEU A 56 -1.13 12.41 5.74
C LEU A 56 -2.40 12.68 4.95
N TRP A 57 -2.50 12.14 3.73
CA TRP A 57 -3.70 12.31 2.90
C TRP A 57 -4.94 11.66 3.51
N ALA A 58 -4.80 10.49 4.14
CA ALA A 58 -5.92 9.86 4.84
C ALA A 58 -6.44 10.74 5.97
N LEU A 59 -5.54 11.27 6.82
CA LEU A 59 -5.90 12.18 7.91
C LEU A 59 -6.50 13.50 7.40
N TYR A 60 -5.92 14.07 6.33
CA TYR A 60 -6.45 15.26 5.69
C TYR A 60 -7.88 15.02 5.20
N ASN A 61 -8.11 13.95 4.45
CA ASN A 61 -9.43 13.62 3.91
C ASN A 61 -10.46 13.37 5.01
N LEU A 62 -10.08 12.69 6.10
CA LEU A 62 -10.94 12.52 7.27
C LEU A 62 -11.29 13.87 7.93
N SER A 63 -10.30 14.76 8.11
CA SER A 63 -10.52 16.09 8.70
C SER A 63 -11.47 16.97 7.88
N ARG A 64 -11.48 16.80 6.55
CA ARG A 64 -12.36 17.52 5.62
C ARG A 64 -13.76 16.90 5.53
N ASN A 65 -13.96 15.70 6.06
CA ASN A 65 -15.21 14.95 5.98
C ASN A 65 -15.64 14.43 7.36
N PRO A 66 -16.16 15.30 8.26
CA PRO A 66 -16.49 14.93 9.64
C PRO A 66 -17.48 13.76 9.76
N HIS A 67 -18.41 13.65 8.81
CA HIS A 67 -19.37 12.54 8.78
C HIS A 67 -18.70 11.19 8.53
N VAL A 68 -17.70 11.15 7.64
CA VAL A 68 -16.90 9.95 7.38
C VAL A 68 -16.03 9.62 8.59
N GLN A 69 -15.39 10.63 9.18
CA GLN A 69 -14.58 10.45 10.38
C GLN A 69 -15.40 9.87 11.54
N GLN A 70 -16.60 10.41 11.79
CA GLN A 70 -17.48 9.90 12.84
C GLN A 70 -17.90 8.44 12.61
N LYS A 71 -18.22 8.09 11.37
CA LYS A 71 -18.60 6.71 11.00
C LYS A 71 -17.42 5.74 11.14
N LEU A 72 -16.22 6.17 10.78
CA LEU A 72 -14.99 5.41 10.99
C LEU A 72 -14.72 5.20 12.48
N PHE A 73 -14.83 6.26 13.28
CA PHE A 73 -14.67 6.20 14.73
C PHE A 73 -15.65 5.20 15.37
N GLN A 74 -16.92 5.21 14.96
CA GLN A 74 -17.92 4.24 15.43
C GLN A 74 -17.54 2.80 15.06
N GLU A 75 -17.01 2.54 13.86
CA GLU A 75 -16.54 1.20 13.50
C GLU A 75 -15.36 0.76 14.39
N ILE A 76 -14.38 1.63 14.60
CA ILE A 76 -13.20 1.35 15.43
C ILE A 76 -13.63 1.06 16.88
N GLN A 77 -14.48 1.90 17.48
CA GLN A 77 -14.99 1.70 18.83
C GLN A 77 -15.79 0.39 18.97
N ARG A 78 -16.60 0.04 17.97
CA ARG A 78 -17.38 -1.19 17.97
C ARG A 78 -16.48 -2.44 17.97
N VAL A 79 -15.39 -2.42 17.21
CA VAL A 79 -14.50 -3.59 17.05
C VAL A 79 -13.47 -3.72 18.17
N LEU A 80 -12.90 -2.61 18.64
CA LEU A 80 -11.85 -2.61 19.67
C LEU A 80 -12.38 -2.41 21.09
N GLY A 81 -13.56 -1.80 21.26
CA GLY A 81 -14.04 -1.38 22.57
C GLY A 81 -13.08 -0.36 23.23
N ALA A 82 -13.19 -0.20 24.55
CA ALA A 82 -12.43 0.82 25.28
C ALA A 82 -10.99 0.40 25.66
N GLN A 83 -10.63 -0.88 25.53
CA GLN A 83 -9.40 -1.41 26.16
C GLN A 83 -8.55 -2.32 25.26
N LYS A 84 -8.95 -2.57 24.01
CA LYS A 84 -8.20 -3.48 23.12
C LYS A 84 -7.26 -2.69 22.22
N SER A 85 -5.97 -3.01 22.26
CA SER A 85 -5.02 -2.50 21.28
C SER A 85 -5.35 -3.04 19.88
N PRO A 86 -5.30 -2.21 18.82
CA PRO A 86 -5.45 -2.66 17.44
C PRO A 86 -4.44 -3.77 17.10
N SER A 87 -4.91 -4.86 16.48
CA SER A 87 -4.07 -5.95 15.99
C SER A 87 -4.39 -6.26 14.52
N ALA A 88 -3.51 -7.02 13.85
CA ALA A 88 -3.75 -7.41 12.45
C ALA A 88 -5.07 -8.22 12.30
N GLU A 89 -5.42 -9.00 13.33
CA GLU A 89 -6.65 -9.79 13.38
C GLU A 89 -7.89 -8.89 13.46
N SER A 90 -7.87 -7.86 14.32
CA SER A 90 -9.03 -6.96 14.45
C SER A 90 -9.35 -6.19 13.17
N LEU A 91 -8.38 -5.99 12.29
CA LEU A 91 -8.59 -5.33 11.01
C LEU A 91 -9.50 -6.13 10.06
N SER A 92 -9.70 -7.44 10.26
CA SER A 92 -10.64 -8.22 9.44
C SER A 92 -12.04 -7.64 9.48
N ASP A 93 -12.43 -7.13 10.65
CA ASP A 93 -13.79 -6.70 10.98
C ASP A 93 -14.01 -5.19 10.80
N MET A 94 -13.06 -4.50 10.16
CA MET A 94 -13.09 -3.06 9.88
C MET A 94 -13.13 -2.78 8.36
N PRO A 95 -14.23 -3.15 7.66
CA PRO A 95 -14.35 -2.89 6.22
C PRO A 95 -14.42 -1.40 5.89
N TYR A 96 -14.97 -0.54 6.75
CA TYR A 96 -15.06 0.89 6.51
C TYR A 96 -13.69 1.57 6.62
N LEU A 97 -12.85 1.19 7.58
CA LEU A 97 -11.45 1.61 7.64
C LEU A 97 -10.70 1.33 6.34
N LYS A 98 -10.83 0.10 5.84
CA LYS A 98 -10.21 -0.32 4.56
C LYS A 98 -10.77 0.50 3.38
N ALA A 99 -12.06 0.84 3.43
CA ALA A 99 -12.71 1.67 2.43
C ALA A 99 -12.21 3.13 2.46
N CYS A 100 -12.04 3.72 3.64
CA CYS A 100 -11.48 5.07 3.80
C CYS A 100 -10.07 5.16 3.23
N LEU A 101 -9.24 4.15 3.47
CA LEU A 101 -7.88 4.13 2.94
C LEU A 101 -7.86 4.03 1.40
N LYS A 102 -8.71 3.16 0.83
CA LYS A 102 -8.85 3.03 -0.63
C LYS A 102 -9.37 4.32 -1.29
N GLU A 103 -10.34 4.98 -0.66
CA GLU A 103 -10.85 6.25 -1.15
C GLU A 103 -9.75 7.33 -1.12
N SER A 104 -8.98 7.40 -0.03
CA SER A 104 -7.88 8.35 0.08
C SER A 104 -6.82 8.12 -1.00
N MET A 105 -6.48 6.87 -1.28
CA MET A 105 -5.54 6.52 -2.35
C MET A 105 -6.10 6.76 -3.75
N SER A 106 -7.41 6.89 -3.92
CA SER A 106 -8.04 7.20 -5.20
C SER A 106 -8.08 8.70 -5.48
N CYS A 107 -8.34 9.52 -4.44
CA CYS A 107 -8.39 10.98 -4.56
C CYS A 107 -6.99 11.63 -4.54
N CYS A 108 -6.04 11.06 -3.78
CA CYS A 108 -4.72 11.64 -3.56
C CYS A 108 -3.64 10.56 -3.67
N PHE A 109 -3.00 10.49 -4.84
CA PHE A 109 -1.93 9.51 -5.07
C PHE A 109 -0.59 10.04 -4.55
N SER A 110 0.04 9.28 -3.64
CA SER A 110 1.45 9.48 -3.25
C SER A 110 2.42 9.28 -4.42
N ILE A 111 2.02 8.52 -5.45
CA ILE A 111 2.79 8.32 -6.69
C ILE A 111 1.82 8.44 -7.87
N PRO A 112 1.84 9.57 -8.61
CA PRO A 112 0.84 9.84 -9.64
C PRO A 112 0.98 8.97 -10.90
N CYS A 113 2.20 8.51 -11.23
CA CYS A 113 2.48 7.75 -12.44
C CYS A 113 3.49 6.61 -12.20
N GLY A 114 3.22 5.44 -12.79
CA GLY A 114 4.19 4.34 -12.91
C GLY A 114 4.69 4.20 -14.34
N ALA A 115 6.00 4.18 -14.54
CA ALA A 115 6.62 3.96 -15.85
C ALA A 115 6.84 2.46 -16.13
N ARG A 116 6.66 2.06 -17.40
CA ARG A 116 7.00 0.72 -17.92
C ARG A 116 7.74 0.88 -19.25
N SER A 117 8.92 0.27 -19.35
CA SER A 117 9.61 0.04 -20.62
C SER A 117 9.24 -1.35 -21.16
N TRP A 118 8.88 -1.42 -22.45
CA TRP A 118 8.42 -2.66 -23.09
C TRP A 118 9.58 -3.43 -23.73
N ILE A 119 9.66 -4.74 -23.46
CA ILE A 119 10.79 -5.59 -23.90
C ILE A 119 10.35 -6.72 -24.86
N CYS A 120 9.06 -7.13 -24.91
CA CYS A 120 8.60 -8.10 -25.91
C CYS A 120 7.08 -8.03 -26.19
N GLY A 121 6.71 -8.39 -27.43
CA GLY A 121 5.43 -8.11 -28.10
C GLY A 121 4.17 -8.66 -27.42
N VAL A 122 3.29 -7.75 -27.04
CA VAL A 122 1.86 -7.98 -26.86
C VAL A 122 1.16 -7.08 -27.85
N ILE A 123 0.17 -7.62 -28.58
CA ILE A 123 -0.67 -6.84 -29.50
C ILE A 123 -1.62 -6.00 -28.64
N LEU A 124 -1.17 -4.81 -28.23
CA LEU A 124 -2.11 -3.69 -28.14
C LEU A 124 -2.52 -3.34 -29.58
N PRO A 125 -3.71 -2.76 -29.83
CA PRO A 125 -4.10 -2.32 -31.18
C PRO A 125 -3.20 -1.21 -31.76
N LEU A 126 -2.09 -0.91 -31.09
CA LEU A 126 -1.07 0.06 -31.44
C LEU A 126 0.24 -0.69 -31.64
N SER A 127 0.72 -0.69 -32.88
CA SER A 127 2.02 -1.21 -33.30
C SER A 127 3.16 -0.38 -32.68
N LEU A 128 3.49 -0.65 -31.42
CA LEU A 128 4.42 0.17 -30.63
C LEU A 128 5.55 -0.70 -30.07
N LEU A 129 6.57 -0.95 -30.89
CA LEU A 129 7.86 -1.46 -30.41
C LEU A 129 8.62 -0.31 -29.71
N GLN A 130 9.35 -0.62 -28.64
CA GLN A 130 10.22 0.32 -27.91
C GLN A 130 9.53 1.57 -27.30
N THR A 131 8.22 1.51 -27.05
CA THR A 131 7.51 2.63 -26.42
C THR A 131 7.62 2.56 -24.89
N VAL A 132 7.69 3.72 -24.23
CA VAL A 132 7.51 3.83 -22.77
C VAL A 132 6.02 4.07 -22.52
N LEU A 133 5.38 3.17 -21.78
CA LEU A 133 4.00 3.36 -21.34
C LEU A 133 4.01 3.95 -19.93
N MET A 134 3.29 5.05 -19.77
CA MET A 134 3.00 5.62 -18.46
C MET A 134 1.55 5.33 -18.09
N ILE A 135 1.35 4.64 -16.97
CA ILE A 135 0.01 4.44 -16.41
C ILE A 135 -0.26 5.63 -15.50
N ASN A 136 -1.23 6.47 -15.91
CA ASN A 136 -1.69 7.61 -15.12
C ASN A 136 -2.80 7.14 -14.16
N SER A 137 -2.39 6.75 -12.96
CA SER A 137 -3.32 6.26 -11.94
C SER A 137 -4.25 7.35 -11.42
N TYR A 138 -3.80 8.62 -11.44
CA TYR A 138 -4.62 9.76 -11.08
C TYR A 138 -5.81 9.93 -12.04
N ALA A 139 -5.55 9.87 -13.35
CA ALA A 139 -6.62 9.95 -14.36
C ALA A 139 -7.66 8.82 -14.20
N LEU A 140 -7.23 7.62 -13.80
CA LEU A 140 -8.15 6.52 -13.49
C LEU A 140 -9.03 6.84 -12.27
N GLY A 141 -8.45 7.41 -11.21
CA GLY A 141 -9.17 7.85 -10.01
C GLY A 141 -10.17 8.99 -10.25
N CYS A 142 -9.90 9.85 -11.23
CA CYS A 142 -10.77 10.97 -11.63
C CYS A 142 -11.80 10.61 -12.72
N SER A 143 -11.86 9.36 -13.17
CA SER A 143 -12.79 8.96 -14.22
C SER A 143 -14.22 8.83 -13.67
N GLU A 144 -15.15 9.67 -14.13
CA GLU A 144 -16.59 9.57 -13.81
C GLU A 144 -17.22 8.23 -14.25
N GLU A 145 -16.62 7.55 -15.24
CA GLU A 145 -17.05 6.21 -15.68
C GLU A 145 -16.89 5.19 -14.55
N TYR A 146 -15.76 5.24 -13.84
CA TYR A 146 -15.43 4.28 -12.78
C TYR A 146 -15.74 4.81 -11.36
N PHE A 147 -15.66 6.12 -11.18
CA PHE A 147 -15.79 6.81 -9.90
C PHE A 147 -16.77 7.97 -10.02
N ARG A 148 -18.07 7.66 -10.10
CA ARG A 148 -19.11 8.70 -10.11
C ARG A 148 -18.98 9.64 -8.92
N GLY A 149 -18.87 10.94 -9.16
CA GLY A 149 -18.54 11.93 -8.13
C GLY A 149 -17.15 11.67 -7.55
N TRP A 150 -16.12 11.62 -8.40
CA TRP A 150 -14.74 11.32 -7.99
C TRP A 150 -14.16 12.40 -7.06
N ALA A 151 -14.66 13.63 -7.16
CA ALA A 151 -14.23 14.76 -6.33
C ALA A 151 -14.75 14.66 -4.88
N GLU A 152 -15.75 13.82 -4.63
CA GLU A 152 -16.30 13.57 -3.30
C GLU A 152 -15.55 12.44 -2.61
N PHE A 153 -15.14 12.66 -1.35
CA PHE A 153 -14.56 11.60 -0.52
C PHE A 153 -15.69 10.72 0.05
N ARG A 154 -15.97 9.61 -0.64
CA ARG A 154 -17.09 8.69 -0.36
C ARG A 154 -16.62 7.24 -0.24
N PRO A 155 -16.10 6.82 0.93
CA PRO A 155 -15.64 5.45 1.18
C PRO A 155 -16.70 4.37 0.88
N GLU A 156 -17.99 4.69 0.99
CA GLU A 156 -19.11 3.78 0.73
C GLU A 156 -19.02 3.10 -0.64
N ARG A 157 -18.40 3.73 -1.64
CA ARG A 157 -18.24 3.16 -2.98
C ARG A 157 -17.46 1.85 -2.98
N TRP A 158 -16.58 1.64 -1.99
CA TRP A 158 -15.76 0.44 -1.85
C TRP A 158 -16.42 -0.71 -1.08
N LEU A 159 -17.56 -0.47 -0.46
CA LEU A 159 -18.29 -1.48 0.31
C LEU A 159 -19.16 -2.37 -0.60
N GLN A 160 -19.57 -1.84 -1.75
CA GLN A 160 -20.34 -2.57 -2.75
C GLN A 160 -19.41 -3.48 -3.55
N ARG A 161 -19.63 -4.79 -3.49
CA ARG A 161 -18.82 -5.75 -4.26
C ARG A 161 -19.12 -5.61 -5.75
N GLY A 162 -18.07 -5.52 -6.57
CA GLY A 162 -18.18 -5.51 -8.03
C GLY A 162 -18.58 -4.18 -8.65
N SER A 163 -18.74 -3.11 -7.87
CA SER A 163 -19.09 -1.77 -8.38
C SER A 163 -17.92 -1.10 -9.12
N ILE A 164 -16.68 -1.43 -8.76
CA ILE A 164 -15.47 -0.78 -9.27
C ILE A 164 -14.58 -1.81 -9.97
N HIS A 165 -14.18 -1.49 -11.20
CA HIS A 165 -13.32 -2.35 -11.99
C HIS A 165 -11.93 -2.48 -11.34
N PRO A 166 -11.36 -3.70 -11.18
CA PRO A 166 -10.09 -3.87 -10.45
C PRO A 166 -8.90 -3.07 -11.03
N PHE A 167 -8.93 -2.77 -12.33
CA PHE A 167 -7.88 -2.00 -13.00
C PHE A 167 -8.10 -0.49 -12.98
N SER A 168 -9.22 0.02 -12.45
CA SER A 168 -9.42 1.46 -12.25
C SER A 168 -8.81 1.95 -10.92
N HIS A 169 -8.32 1.05 -10.07
CA HIS A 169 -7.66 1.40 -8.80
C HIS A 169 -6.37 0.62 -8.58
N VAL A 170 -5.24 1.23 -8.94
CA VAL A 170 -3.91 0.59 -8.90
C VAL A 170 -2.83 1.43 -8.18
N PRO A 171 -3.06 1.87 -6.92
CA PRO A 171 -2.08 2.68 -6.15
C PRO A 171 -0.77 1.97 -5.87
N PHE A 172 -0.77 0.65 -5.91
CA PHE A 172 0.42 -0.18 -5.75
C PHE A 172 0.95 -0.72 -7.08
N GLY A 173 0.43 -0.24 -8.21
CA GLY A 173 0.74 -0.77 -9.53
C GLY A 173 0.10 -2.14 -9.81
N ILE A 174 0.47 -2.72 -10.94
CA ILE A 174 -0.10 -3.95 -11.50
C ILE A 174 0.99 -4.92 -11.97
N GLY A 175 0.68 -6.22 -11.90
CA GLY A 175 1.49 -7.31 -12.44
C GLY A 175 2.67 -7.70 -11.54
N LYS A 176 3.63 -8.45 -12.10
CA LYS A 176 4.77 -9.01 -11.35
C LYS A 176 5.71 -7.96 -10.73
N ARG A 177 5.63 -6.70 -11.18
CA ARG A 177 6.40 -5.54 -10.67
C ARG A 177 5.51 -4.56 -9.90
N MET A 178 4.38 -5.02 -9.36
CA MET A 178 3.62 -4.24 -8.39
C MET A 178 4.40 -4.09 -7.08
N CYS A 179 4.01 -3.11 -6.26
CA CYS A 179 4.69 -2.78 -5.01
C CYS A 179 4.79 -4.01 -4.09
N VAL A 180 6.03 -4.41 -3.80
CA VAL A 180 6.34 -5.50 -2.86
C VAL A 180 5.94 -5.15 -1.42
N GLY A 181 5.98 -3.86 -1.08
CA GLY A 181 5.63 -3.35 0.25
C GLY A 181 4.13 -3.19 0.51
N ARG A 182 3.26 -3.49 -0.47
CA ARG A 182 1.81 -3.24 -0.37
C ARG A 182 1.20 -3.71 0.94
N ARG A 183 1.45 -4.95 1.34
CA ARG A 183 0.84 -5.56 2.54
C ARG A 183 1.34 -4.91 3.83
N VAL A 184 2.63 -4.56 3.88
CA VAL A 184 3.24 -3.88 5.03
C VAL A 184 2.69 -2.46 5.14
N ALA A 185 2.62 -1.73 4.02
CA ALA A 185 2.07 -0.38 3.97
C ALA A 185 0.59 -0.34 4.38
N GLU A 186 -0.25 -1.21 3.78
CA GLU A 186 -1.66 -1.33 4.17
C GLU A 186 -1.80 -1.63 5.66
N LEU A 187 -1.03 -2.57 6.22
CA LEU A 187 -1.08 -2.90 7.64
C LEU A 187 -0.69 -1.71 8.53
N GLN A 188 0.42 -1.04 8.23
CA GLN A 188 0.88 0.14 8.98
C GLN A 188 -0.14 1.27 8.93
N LEU A 189 -0.72 1.55 7.77
CA LEU A 189 -1.72 2.60 7.59
C LEU A 189 -3.01 2.30 8.33
N HIS A 190 -3.52 1.07 8.23
CA HIS A 190 -4.72 0.67 8.96
C HIS A 190 -4.51 0.74 10.47
N LEU A 191 -3.39 0.22 10.98
CA LEU A 191 -3.11 0.28 12.42
C LEU A 191 -2.93 1.73 12.87
N ALA A 192 -2.17 2.55 12.15
CA ALA A 192 -1.96 3.95 12.50
C ALA A 192 -3.29 4.72 12.59
N LEU A 193 -4.20 4.52 11.64
CA LEU A 193 -5.54 5.13 11.67
C LEU A 193 -6.44 4.62 12.81
N CYS A 194 -6.17 3.45 13.37
CA CYS A 194 -6.88 2.99 14.57
C CYS A 194 -6.33 3.63 15.85
N TRP A 195 -5.07 4.05 15.86
CA TRP A 195 -4.40 4.65 17.02
C TRP A 195 -4.59 6.17 17.12
N VAL A 196 -4.79 6.83 15.98
CA VAL A 196 -5.03 8.27 15.86
C VAL A 196 -6.52 8.57 15.95
#